data_AF-A0A9D6I5H5-F1
#
_entry.id   AF-A0A9D6I5H5-F1
#
_cell.length_a   1.000
_cell.length_b   1.000
_cell.length_c   1.000
_cell.angle_alpha   90.00
_cell.angle_beta   90.00
_cell.angle_gamma   90.00
#
_symmetry.space_group_name_H-M   'P 1'
#
loop_
_entity.id
_entity.type
_entity.pdbx_description
1 polymer ?
#
loop_
_entity_poly.entity_id
_entity_poly.type
_entity_poly.pdbx_seq_one_letter_code
_entity_poly.pdbx_strand_id
1 'polypeptide(L)' 'MSRAPITVPPDTSVSDARRVMEQRRIRHLLVTDQDRLVGIITDRDIRLTLPSPATSLSV' A
#
# COMPACT_ATOMS: atom_id res chain seq x y z
N MET A 1 3.38 18.66 14.55
CA MET A 1 4.39 18.60 13.47
C MET A 1 4.11 17.38 12.61
N SER A 2 3.80 17.57 11.33
CA SER A 2 3.52 16.49 10.38
C SER A 2 4.83 15.84 9.95
N ARG A 3 5.00 14.53 10.21
CA ARG A 3 6.09 13.75 9.62
C ARG A 3 5.94 13.76 8.11
N ALA A 4 7.07 13.85 7.40
CA ALA A 4 7.11 13.72 5.95
C ALA A 4 6.38 12.44 5.52
N PRO A 5 5.47 12.52 4.54
CA PRO A 5 4.75 11.35 4.06
C PRO A 5 5.72 10.38 3.38
N ILE A 6 5.49 9.09 3.56
CA ILE A 6 6.28 8.04 2.91
C ILE A 6 5.74 7.81 1.51
N THR A 7 6.64 7.80 0.54
CA THR A 7 6.35 7.63 -0.88
C THR A 7 6.96 6.33 -1.41
N VAL A 8 6.36 5.76 -2.46
CA VAL A 8 6.92 4.65 -3.25
C VAL A 8 6.70 4.89 -4.74
N PRO A 9 7.49 4.27 -5.63
CA PRO A 9 7.25 4.32 -7.08
C PRO A 9 5.99 3.53 -7.50
N PRO A 10 5.37 3.88 -8.64
CA PRO A 10 4.17 3.19 -9.16
C PRO A 10 4.40 1.71 -9.47
N ASP A 11 5.64 1.31 -9.74
CA ASP A 11 6.01 -0.08 -10.02
C ASP A 11 6.13 -0.94 -8.74
N THR A 12 5.87 -0.37 -7.56
CA THR A 12 5.93 -1.09 -6.28
C THR A 12 4.79 -2.09 -6.17
N SER A 13 5.12 -3.34 -5.84
CA SER A 13 4.10 -4.37 -5.64
C SER A 13 3.22 -4.06 -4.42
N VAL A 14 1.97 -4.53 -4.46
CA VAL A 14 1.03 -4.39 -3.33
C VAL A 14 1.58 -5.03 -2.04
N SER A 15 2.28 -6.16 -2.18
CA SER A 15 2.95 -6.85 -1.07
C SER A 15 4.05 -6.01 -0.43
N ASP A 16 4.87 -5.35 -1.25
CA ASP A 16 5.96 -4.48 -0.76
C ASP A 16 5.40 -3.20 -0.16
N ALA A 17 4.37 -2.60 -0.76
CA ALA A 17 3.67 -1.46 -0.20
C ALA A 17 3.11 -1.78 1.20
N ARG A 18 2.49 -2.96 1.38
CA ARG A 18 2.02 -3.44 2.69
C ARG A 18 3.17 -3.60 3.68
N ARG A 19 4.29 -4.19 3.24
CA ARG A 19 5.48 -4.36 4.08
C ARG A 19 6.03 -3.01 4.55
N VAL A 20 6.09 -2.00 3.68
CA VAL A 20 6.51 -0.64 4.04
C VAL A 20 5.55 -0.01 5.05
N MET A 21 4.24 -0.18 4.85
CA MET A 21 3.21 0.28 5.79
C MET A 21 3.39 -0.34 7.19
N GLU A 22 3.60 -1.65 7.28
CA GLU A 22 3.85 -2.37 8.53
C GLU A 22 5.14 -1.91 9.22
N GLN A 23 6.25 -1.87 8.48
CA GLN A 23 7.56 -1.48 9.00
C GLN A 23 7.57 -0.07 9.56
N ARG A 24 6.89 0.86 8.88
CA ARG A 24 6.83 2.27 9.29
C ARG A 24 5.63 2.61 10.16
N ARG A 25 4.76 1.63 10.45
CA ARG A 25 3.51 1.78 11.22
C ARG A 25 2.62 2.91 10.67
N ILE A 26 2.50 2.97 9.35
CA ILE A 26 1.66 3.93 8.63
C ILE A 26 0.54 3.21 7.89
N ARG A 27 -0.56 3.91 7.62
CA ARG A 27 -1.73 3.36 6.92
C ARG A 27 -1.97 3.96 5.53
N HIS A 28 -1.18 4.96 5.16
CA HIS A 28 -1.29 5.70 3.91
C HIS A 28 0.10 5.76 3.30
N LEU A 29 0.15 5.58 2.00
CA LEU A 29 1.39 5.60 1.27
C LEU A 29 1.16 6.33 -0.05
N LEU A 30 2.04 7.28 -0.34
CA LEU A 30 1.94 8.11 -1.54
C LEU A 30 2.65 7.41 -2.70
N VAL A 31 2.06 7.42 -3.87
CA VAL A 31 2.69 6.89 -5.08
C VAL A 31 3.24 8.05 -5.88
N THR A 32 4.55 8.08 -6.08
CA THR A 32 5.26 9.15 -6.78
C THR A 32 6.06 8.61 -7.95
N ASP A 33 5.96 9.28 -9.10
CA ASP A 33 6.75 8.99 -10.29
C ASP A 33 7.62 10.22 -10.63
N GLN A 34 8.94 10.07 -10.54
CA GLN A 34 9.92 11.12 -10.86
C GLN A 34 9.58 12.53 -10.32
N ASP A 35 9.22 12.64 -9.04
CA ASP A 35 8.78 13.87 -8.33
C ASP A 35 7.32 14.30 -8.53
N ARG A 36 6.52 13.58 -9.33
CA ARG A 36 5.09 13.83 -9.44
C ARG A 36 4.31 12.87 -8.55
N LEU A 37 3.43 13.40 -7.71
CA LEU A 37 2.42 12.60 -7.01
C LEU A 37 1.42 12.08 -8.05
N VAL A 38 1.40 10.75 -8.24
CA VAL A 38 0.50 10.08 -9.19
C VAL A 38 -0.66 9.37 -8.52
N GLY A 39 -0.57 9.11 -7.21
CA GLY A 39 -1.67 8.47 -6.48
C GLY A 39 -1.45 8.36 -4.99
N ILE A 40 -2.47 7.85 -4.31
CA ILE A 40 -2.46 7.55 -2.88
C ILE A 40 -3.05 6.16 -2.72
N ILE A 41 -2.37 5.31 -1.96
CA ILE A 41 -2.86 3.99 -1.58
C ILE A 41 -2.99 3.91 -0.07
N THR A 42 -4.10 3.33 0.38
CA THR A 42 -4.34 3.07 1.80
C THR A 42 -4.31 1.59 2.09
N ASP A 43 -4.01 1.26 3.33
CA ASP A 43 -4.08 -0.11 3.86
C ASP A 43 -5.48 -0.75 3.67
N ARG A 44 -6.55 0.07 3.58
CA ARG A 44 -7.89 -0.41 3.20
C ARG A 44 -7.95 -0.86 1.74
N ASP A 45 -7.38 -0.07 0.83
CA ASP A 45 -7.37 -0.39 -0.61
C ASP A 45 -6.63 -1.70 -0.86
N ILE A 46 -5.48 -1.89 -0.19
CA ILE A 46 -4.70 -3.14 -0.23
C ILE A 46 -5.56 -4.33 0.20
N ARG A 47 -6.29 -4.23 1.33
CA ARG A 47 -7.17 -5.30 1.80
C ARG A 47 -8.33 -5.62 0.87
N LEU A 48 -8.87 -4.63 0.16
CA LEU A 48 -9.98 -4.82 -0.77
C LEU A 48 -9.53 -5.42 -2.10
N THR A 49 -8.27 -5.20 -2.50
CA THR A 49 -7.68 -5.82 -3.70
C THR A 49 -7.18 -7.25 -3.47
N LEU A 50 -6.99 -7.65 -2.22
CA LEU A 50 -6.65 -9.03 -1.89
C LEU A 50 -7.91 -9.92 -1.95
N PRO A 51 -7.85 -11.11 -2.57
CA PRO A 51 -8.94 -12.06 -2.48
C PRO A 51 -9.25 -12.34 -1.02
N SER A 52 -10.54 -12.38 -0.68
CA SER A 52 -10.96 -12.67 0.67
C SER A 52 -10.38 -14.03 1.10
N PRO A 53 -9.94 -14.20 2.36
CA PRO A 53 -9.53 -15.51 2.87
C PRO A 53 -10.69 -16.53 2.86
N ALA A 54 -11.93 -16.10 2.57
CA ALA A 54 -13.09 -16.96 2.41
C ALA A 54 -13.07 -17.84 1.13
N THR A 55 -12.08 -17.69 0.25
CA THR A 55 -11.89 -18.60 -0.89
C THR A 55 -10.87 -19.71 -0.59
N SER A 56 -10.92 -20.27 0.62
CA SER A 56 -10.48 -21.66 0.81
C SER A 56 -11.69 -22.55 0.62
N LEU A 57 -11.99 -22.89 -0.64
CA LEU A 57 -12.89 -23.99 -0.93
C LEU A 57 -12.06 -25.25 -0.69
N SER A 58 -12.05 -25.71 0.57
CA SER A 58 -11.58 -27.06 0.88
C SER A 58 -12.55 -28.02 0.20
N VAL A 59 -12.11 -28.59 -0.92
CA VAL A 59 -12.65 -29.85 -1.45
C VAL A 59 -11.68 -30.94 -1.03
#